data_AF-A0A960S4U2-F1
#
_entry.id   AF-A0A960S4U2-F1
#
_cell.length_a   1.000
_cell.length_b   1.000
_cell.length_c   1.000
_cell.angle_alpha   90.00
_cell.angle_beta   90.00
_cell.angle_gamma   90.00
#
_symmetry.space_group_name_H-M   'P 1'
#
loop_
_entity.id
_entity.type
_entity.pdbx_description
1 polymer ?
#
loop_
_entity_poly.entity_id
_entity_poly.type
_entity_poly.pdbx_seq_one_letter_code
_entity_poly.pdbx_strand_id
1 'polypeptide(L)'
;NLERKPWFKDRNDTIRAIVGLGNDDEGKKLWKILSGYHRRSIGETAMSRFKKLFGGEFRSRELKKQKAELYAKSIAMNKMTRLGMPKGRWVAA
;
A
#
# COMPACT_ATOMS: atom_id res chain seq x y z
N ASN A 1 -1.35 26.67 -7.43
CA ASN A 1 -0.60 27.36 -6.36
C ASN A 1 -0.08 26.33 -5.35
N LEU A 2 0.93 25.55 -5.76
CA LEU A 2 1.43 24.37 -5.03
C LEU A 2 2.51 24.71 -3.99
N GLU A 3 2.95 25.96 -3.94
CA GLU A 3 4.12 26.39 -3.15
C GLU A 3 3.79 26.86 -1.72
N ARG A 4 2.50 27.08 -1.42
CA ARG A 4 2.07 27.72 -0.16
C ARG A 4 1.99 26.81 1.07
N LYS A 5 2.25 25.49 0.95
CA LYS A 5 1.97 24.51 2.02
C LYS A 5 3.14 23.53 2.23
N PRO A 6 3.96 23.72 3.27
CA PRO A 6 5.15 22.89 3.53
C PRO A 6 4.89 21.39 3.64
N TRP A 7 3.74 20.97 4.19
CA TRP A 7 3.38 19.55 4.34
C TRP A 7 2.99 18.85 3.04
N PHE A 8 2.87 19.56 1.92
CA PHE A 8 2.70 18.94 0.60
C PHE A 8 4.02 18.77 -0.16
N LYS A 9 5.16 19.16 0.43
CA LYS A 9 6.47 19.15 -0.23
C LYS A 9 6.79 17.79 -0.85
N ASP A 10 6.73 16.71 -0.07
CA ASP A 10 7.08 15.36 -0.55
C ASP A 10 6.18 14.89 -1.71
N ARG A 11 4.89 15.21 -1.63
CA ARG A 11 3.91 14.89 -2.69
C ARG A 11 4.21 15.71 -3.94
N ASN A 12 4.48 17.00 -3.79
CA ASN A 12 4.77 17.89 -4.90
C ASN A 12 6.10 17.54 -5.57
N ASP A 13 7.12 17.17 -4.79
CA ASP A 13 8.42 16.70 -5.29
C ASP A 13 8.25 15.38 -6.07
N THR A 14 7.39 14.48 -5.58
CA THR A 14 6.99 13.25 -6.30
C THR A 14 6.32 13.58 -7.64
N ILE A 15 5.34 14.50 -7.66
CA ILE A 15 4.65 14.91 -8.90
C ILE A 15 5.65 15.51 -9.88
N ARG A 16 6.55 16.38 -9.42
CA ARG A 16 7.59 16.99 -10.26
C ARG A 16 8.50 15.92 -10.88
N ALA A 17 8.91 14.92 -10.11
CA ALA A 17 9.72 13.81 -10.60
C ALA A 17 8.97 12.98 -11.68
N ILE A 18 7.70 12.66 -11.46
CA ILE A 18 6.88 11.93 -12.43
C ILE A 18 6.68 12.74 -13.72
N VAL A 19 6.44 14.05 -13.59
CA VAL A 19 6.30 14.96 -14.74
C VAL A 19 7.61 15.07 -15.52
N GLY A 20 8.75 15.17 -14.84
CA GLY A 20 10.07 15.17 -15.49
C GLY A 20 10.43 13.87 -16.21
N LEU A 21 9.77 12.75 -15.86
CA LEU A 21 9.94 11.44 -16.50
C LEU A 21 8.97 11.20 -17.67
N GLY A 22 8.17 12.19 -18.08
CA GLY A 22 7.26 12.09 -19.23
C GLY A 22 5.77 12.00 -18.88
N ASN A 23 5.41 11.86 -17.60
CA ASN A 23 4.03 11.80 -17.09
C ASN A 23 3.13 10.70 -17.72
N ASP A 24 3.73 9.72 -18.38
CA ASP A 24 3.08 8.55 -18.95
C ASP A 24 3.22 7.33 -18.02
N ASP A 25 2.66 6.20 -18.42
CA ASP A 25 2.71 4.98 -17.59
C ASP A 25 4.13 4.41 -17.48
N GLU A 26 4.97 4.66 -18.48
CA GLU A 26 6.38 4.25 -18.47
C GLU A 26 7.20 5.13 -17.52
N GLY A 27 7.05 6.46 -17.58
CA GLY A 27 7.65 7.41 -16.65
C GLY A 27 7.23 7.17 -15.19
N LYS A 28 5.96 6.82 -14.95
CA LYS A 28 5.49 6.41 -13.60
C LYS A 28 6.13 5.11 -13.11
N LYS A 29 6.29 4.11 -13.99
CA LYS A 29 6.97 2.84 -13.66
C LYS A 29 8.43 3.10 -13.31
N LEU A 30 9.14 3.88 -14.13
CA LEU A 30 10.52 4.28 -13.90
C LEU A 30 10.68 5.02 -12.58
N TRP A 31 9.82 6.02 -12.32
CA TRP A 31 9.80 6.73 -11.04
C TRP A 31 9.63 5.77 -9.87
N LYS A 32 8.69 4.82 -9.95
CA LYS A 32 8.39 3.86 -8.88
C LYS A 32 9.59 2.94 -8.56
N ILE A 33 10.40 2.62 -9.56
CA ILE A 33 11.65 1.86 -9.42
C ILE A 33 12.72 2.73 -8.77
N LEU A 34 12.99 3.91 -9.35
CA LEU A 34 14.06 4.82 -8.91
C LEU A 34 13.85 5.33 -7.47
N SER A 35 12.61 5.60 -7.09
CA SER A 35 12.25 6.08 -5.75
C SER A 35 12.19 4.98 -4.68
N GLY A 36 12.29 3.70 -5.07
CA GLY A 36 12.07 2.58 -4.15
C GLY A 36 10.63 2.49 -3.60
N TYR A 37 9.67 3.17 -4.23
CA TYR A 37 8.28 3.29 -3.74
C TYR A 37 7.52 1.94 -3.71
N HIS A 38 8.08 0.89 -4.32
CA HIS A 38 7.50 -0.45 -4.35
C HIS A 38 7.14 -0.98 -2.94
N ARG A 39 8.04 -0.86 -1.96
CA ARG A 39 7.81 -1.37 -0.59
C ARG A 39 6.67 -0.64 0.11
N ARG A 40 6.57 0.67 -0.07
CA ARG A 40 5.49 1.50 0.48
C ARG A 40 4.14 1.14 -0.14
N SER A 41 4.11 1.00 -1.47
CA SER A 41 2.91 0.58 -2.21
C SER A 41 2.37 -0.78 -1.74
N ILE A 42 3.24 -1.73 -1.37
CA ILE A 42 2.83 -3.02 -0.79
C ILE A 42 2.19 -2.81 0.58
N GLY A 43 2.83 -2.03 1.47
CA GLY A 43 2.31 -1.73 2.80
C GLY A 43 0.95 -1.03 2.77
N GLU A 44 0.80 -0.02 1.90
CA GLU A 44 -0.46 0.71 1.69
C GLU A 44 -1.57 -0.23 1.20
N THR A 45 -1.25 -1.12 0.26
CA THR A 45 -2.20 -2.12 -0.24
C THR A 45 -2.61 -3.11 0.85
N ALA A 46 -1.66 -3.60 1.65
CA ALA A 46 -1.93 -4.49 2.78
C ALA A 46 -2.85 -3.82 3.82
N MET A 47 -2.59 -2.55 4.15
CA MET A 47 -3.42 -1.79 5.08
C MET A 47 -4.81 -1.48 4.52
N SER A 48 -4.93 -1.17 3.22
CA SER A 48 -6.22 -0.99 2.55
C SER A 48 -7.08 -2.26 2.64
N ARG A 49 -6.49 -3.44 2.38
CA ARG A 49 -7.17 -4.74 2.54
C ARG A 49 -7.56 -5.01 3.99
N PHE A 50 -6.65 -4.77 4.93
CA PHE A 50 -6.91 -4.94 6.36
C PHE A 50 -8.12 -4.13 6.81
N LYS A 51 -8.17 -2.83 6.46
CA LYS A 51 -9.28 -1.94 6.82
C LYS A 51 -10.60 -2.33 6.17
N LYS A 52 -10.57 -2.78 4.91
CA LYS A 52 -11.77 -3.28 4.22
C LYS A 52 -12.36 -4.52 4.91
N LEU A 53 -11.51 -5.40 5.44
CA LEU A 53 -11.95 -6.66 6.07
C LEU A 53 -12.37 -6.49 7.54
N PHE A 54 -11.67 -5.64 8.30
CA PHE A 54 -11.81 -5.59 9.76
C PHE A 54 -12.18 -4.22 10.32
N GLY A 55 -12.39 -3.22 9.46
CA GLY A 55 -12.60 -1.83 9.84
C GLY A 55 -11.30 -1.06 10.12
N GLY A 56 -11.45 0.25 10.36
CA GLY A 56 -10.33 1.15 10.65
C GLY A 56 -9.89 1.18 12.11
N GLU A 57 -10.65 0.54 13.00
CA GLU A 57 -10.52 0.68 14.45
C GLU A 57 -10.28 -0.67 15.14
N PHE A 58 -9.75 -0.60 16.37
CA PHE A 58 -9.61 -1.74 17.27
C PHE A 58 -10.66 -1.66 18.36
N ARG A 59 -11.15 -2.82 18.81
CA ARG A 59 -12.22 -2.87 19.81
C ARG A 59 -11.72 -2.48 21.20
N SER A 60 -10.49 -2.85 21.53
CA SER A 60 -9.89 -2.50 22.82
C SER A 60 -9.23 -1.13 22.79
N ARG A 61 -9.31 -0.40 23.92
CA ARG A 61 -8.54 0.83 24.15
C ARG A 61 -7.16 0.57 24.75
N GLU A 62 -6.87 -0.66 25.14
CA GLU A 62 -5.58 -1.04 25.73
C GLU A 62 -4.60 -1.51 24.65
N LEU A 63 -3.43 -0.88 24.57
CA LEU A 63 -2.43 -1.16 23.52
C LEU A 63 -2.03 -2.64 23.44
N LYS A 64 -1.88 -3.33 24.58
CA LYS A 64 -1.53 -4.76 24.61
C LYS A 64 -2.59 -5.61 23.88
N LYS A 65 -3.86 -5.32 24.13
CA LYS A 65 -5.00 -6.01 23.49
C LYS A 65 -5.13 -5.62 22.02
N GLN A 66 -4.89 -4.36 21.67
CA GLN A 66 -4.84 -3.91 20.27
C GLN A 66 -3.75 -4.65 19.47
N LYS A 67 -2.57 -4.86 20.05
CA LYS A 67 -1.49 -5.65 19.41
C LYS A 67 -1.91 -7.10 19.17
N ALA A 68 -2.57 -7.73 20.15
CA ALA A 68 -3.10 -9.08 19.99
C ALA A 68 -4.19 -9.15 18.91
N GLU A 69 -5.10 -8.17 18.89
CA GLU A 69 -6.16 -8.05 17.88
C GLU A 69 -5.59 -7.86 16.48
N LEU A 70 -4.60 -6.98 16.32
CA LEU A 70 -3.87 -6.78 15.07
C LEU A 70 -3.24 -8.09 14.59
N TYR A 71 -2.53 -8.80 15.47
CA TYR A 71 -1.87 -10.05 15.11
C TYR A 71 -2.87 -11.13 14.67
N ALA A 72 -3.97 -11.30 15.39
CA ALA A 72 -5.04 -12.23 15.04
C ALA A 72 -5.68 -11.89 13.68
N LYS A 73 -6.02 -10.61 13.45
CA LYS A 73 -6.58 -10.11 12.18
C LYS A 73 -5.61 -10.33 11.02
N SER A 74 -4.31 -10.07 11.21
CA SER A 74 -3.28 -10.32 10.20
C SER A 74 -3.16 -11.80 9.83
N ILE A 75 -3.18 -12.70 10.81
CA ILE A 75 -3.18 -14.15 10.56
C ILE A 75 -4.43 -14.56 9.77
N ALA A 76 -5.61 -14.08 10.19
CA ALA A 76 -6.86 -14.37 9.50
C ALA A 76 -6.82 -13.90 8.04
N MET A 77 -6.36 -12.67 7.78
CA MET A 77 -6.21 -12.13 6.43
C MET A 77 -5.26 -12.95 5.55
N ASN A 78 -4.13 -13.39 6.09
CA ASN A 78 -3.18 -14.22 5.38
C ASN A 78 -3.79 -15.60 5.05
N LYS A 79 -4.54 -16.20 5.98
CA LYS A 79 -5.27 -17.45 5.74
C LYS A 79 -6.33 -17.29 4.65
N MET A 80 -7.16 -16.23 4.71
CA MET A 80 -8.15 -15.93 3.67
C MET A 80 -7.50 -15.73 2.30
N THR A 81 -6.37 -15.02 2.24
CA THR A 81 -5.62 -14.82 0.99
C THR A 81 -5.16 -16.16 0.42
N ARG A 82 -4.57 -17.04 1.24
CA ARG A 82 -4.11 -18.35 0.79
C ARG A 82 -5.25 -19.24 0.30
N LEU A 83 -6.41 -19.18 0.94
CA LEU A 83 -7.58 -19.97 0.57
C LEU A 83 -8.30 -19.44 -0.68
N GLY A 84 -8.32 -18.12 -0.87
CA GLY A 84 -8.98 -17.46 -1.99
C GLY A 84 -8.13 -17.27 -3.25
N MET A 85 -6.84 -17.63 -3.22
CA MET A 85 -5.99 -17.54 -4.41
C MET A 85 -6.32 -18.66 -5.40
N PRO A 86 -6.71 -18.33 -6.65
CA PRO A 86 -6.95 -19.33 -7.67
C PRO A 86 -5.65 -20.07 -8.00
N LYS A 87 -5.74 -21.40 -8.16
CA LYS A 87 -4.62 -22.22 -8.63
C LYS A 87 -4.55 -22.13 -10.16
N GLY A 88 -3.78 -21.16 -10.66
CA GLY A 88 -3.47 -21.06 -12.09
C GLY A 88 -2.16 -21.77 -12.44
N ARG A 89 -2.10 -22.38 -13.62
CA ARG A 89 -0.84 -22.80 -14.26
C ARG A 89 -0.55 -21.83 -15.39
N TRP A 90 0.66 -21.30 -15.44
CA TRP A 90 1.13 -20.56 -16.61
C TRP A 90 1.21 -21.53 -17.80
N VAL A 91 0.41 -21.27 -18.82
CA VAL A 91 0.53 -21.93 -20.12
C VAL A 91 1.22 -20.93 -21.03
N ALA A 92 2.44 -21.25 -21.45
CA ALA A 92 3.12 -20.48 -22.47
C ALA A 92 2.33 -20.65 -23.77
N ALA A 93 1.97 -19.53 -24.40
CA ALA A 93 1.41 -19.49 -25.74
C ALA A 93 2.51 -19.71 -26.78
#